data_AF-A0A4Q2UK64-F1
#
_entry.id   AF-A0A4Q2UK64-F1
#
_cell.length_a   1.000
_cell.length_b   1.000
_cell.length_c   1.000
_cell.angle_alpha   90.00
_cell.angle_beta   90.00
_cell.angle_gamma   90.00
#
_symmetry.space_group_name_H-M   'P 1'
#
loop_
_entity.id
_entity.type
_entity.pdbx_description
1 polymer ?
#
loop_
_entity_poly.entity_id
_entity_poly.type
_entity_poly.pdbx_seq_one_letter_code
_entity_poly.pdbx_strand_id
1 'polypeptide(L)'
;MAAVRRLACPTSSTVELLRYTESARGAVYRFGYNYQKIGIILSNFVPADHRQQGIFVEGPNERLLTLSGVIDRLNARHGRDRVRLASQSFTPDWGHRSC
;
A
#
# COMPACT_ATOMS: atom_id res chain seq x y z
N MET A 1 -6.83 -15.88 9.24
CA MET A 1 -7.43 -14.77 9.99
C MET A 1 -7.20 -13.50 9.20
N ALA A 2 -8.22 -12.65 9.03
CA ALA A 2 -8.15 -11.46 8.17
C ALA A 2 -8.76 -10.25 8.89
N ALA A 3 -8.15 -9.09 8.71
CA ALA A 3 -8.68 -7.81 9.18
C ALA A 3 -9.05 -6.96 7.96
N VAL A 4 -10.23 -6.34 8.00
CA VAL A 4 -10.70 -5.44 6.94
C VAL A 4 -10.72 -4.02 7.48
N ARG A 5 -10.11 -3.09 6.76
CA ARG A 5 -10.10 -1.67 7.10
C ARG A 5 -10.65 -0.88 5.92
N ARG A 6 -11.65 -0.04 6.18
CA ARG A 6 -12.16 0.90 5.18
C ARG A 6 -11.28 2.15 5.20
N LEU A 7 -10.87 2.61 4.03
CA LEU A 7 -10.15 3.88 3.90
C LEU A 7 -11.15 5.04 3.96
N ALA A 8 -10.73 6.17 4.54
CA ALA A 8 -11.56 7.37 4.61
C ALA A 8 -11.84 7.95 3.21
N CYS A 9 -10.86 7.84 2.31
CA CYS A 9 -10.95 8.28 0.93
C CYS A 9 -10.23 7.27 0.00
N PRO A 10 -10.64 7.17 -1.28
CA PRO A 10 -9.95 6.34 -2.25
C PRO A 10 -8.56 6.92 -2.57
N THR A 11 -7.51 6.14 -2.35
CA THR A 11 -6.12 6.56 -2.61
C THR A 11 -5.33 5.46 -3.31
N SER A 12 -4.41 5.87 -4.18
CA SER A 12 -3.41 5.02 -4.82
C SER A 12 -2.01 5.23 -4.25
N SER A 13 -1.88 6.02 -3.17
CA SER A 13 -0.60 6.29 -2.54
C SER A 13 -0.10 5.07 -1.76
N THR A 14 1.07 4.54 -2.16
CA THR A 14 1.71 3.41 -1.47
C THR A 14 1.99 3.72 0.00
N VAL A 15 2.35 4.98 0.30
CA VAL A 15 2.65 5.43 1.66
C VAL A 15 1.41 5.37 2.54
N GLU A 16 0.27 5.89 2.05
CA GLU A 16 -0.98 5.88 2.82
C GLU A 16 -1.47 4.45 3.06
N LEU A 17 -1.43 3.61 2.04
CA LEU A 17 -1.79 2.18 2.15
C LEU A 17 -0.94 1.47 3.21
N LEU A 18 0.36 1.76 3.27
CA LEU A 18 1.24 1.18 4.28
C LEU A 18 0.85 1.64 5.69
N ARG A 19 0.49 2.92 5.88
CA ARG A 19 0.03 3.43 7.19
C ARG A 19 -1.23 2.71 7.68
N TYR A 20 -2.21 2.49 6.80
CA TYR A 20 -3.41 1.72 7.14
C TYR A 20 -3.07 0.26 7.47
N THR A 21 -2.13 -0.34 6.72
CA THR A 21 -1.68 -1.71 6.96
C THR A 21 -1.01 -1.86 8.32
N GLU A 22 -0.10 -0.95 8.67
CA GLU A 22 0.55 -0.95 10.00
C GLU A 22 -0.48 -0.84 11.13
N SER A 23 -1.51 -0.02 10.96
CA SER A 23 -2.61 0.08 11.93
C SER A 23 -3.41 -1.23 12.05
N ALA A 24 -3.54 -1.98 10.96
CA ALA A 24 -4.28 -3.24 10.91
C ALA A 24 -3.43 -4.45 11.33
N ARG A 25 -2.09 -4.34 11.31
CA ARG A 25 -1.15 -5.41 11.65
C ARG A 25 -1.43 -6.00 13.04
N GLY A 26 -1.68 -5.14 14.02
CA GLY A 26 -1.99 -5.55 15.40
C GLY A 26 -3.27 -6.40 15.53
N ALA A 27 -4.24 -6.22 14.63
CA ALA A 27 -5.49 -6.99 14.65
C ALA A 27 -5.32 -8.41 14.07
N VAL A 28 -4.34 -8.61 13.19
CA VAL A 28 -4.06 -9.93 12.58
C VAL A 28 -3.00 -10.70 13.36
N TYR A 29 -2.09 -9.99 14.05
CA TYR A 29 -0.99 -10.60 14.77
C TYR A 29 -1.46 -11.30 16.05
N ARG A 30 -1.09 -12.58 16.20
CA ARG A 30 -1.32 -13.38 17.41
C ARG A 30 0.01 -13.86 17.96
N PHE A 31 0.25 -13.60 19.24
CA PHE A 31 1.43 -14.09 19.95
C PHE A 31 1.47 -15.63 19.93
N GLY A 32 2.67 -16.20 19.77
CA GLY A 32 2.90 -17.65 19.70
C GLY A 32 2.81 -18.26 18.30
N TYR A 33 2.58 -17.46 17.25
CA TYR A 33 2.54 -17.92 15.86
C TYR A 33 3.67 -17.29 15.03
N ASN A 34 4.32 -18.10 14.21
CA ASN A 34 5.33 -17.65 13.25
C ASN A 34 4.65 -17.33 11.91
N TYR A 35 4.55 -16.04 11.59
CA TYR A 35 4.00 -15.57 10.32
C TYR A 35 5.12 -15.46 9.28
N GLN A 36 5.01 -16.21 8.18
CA GLN A 36 5.97 -16.13 7.08
C GLN A 36 5.63 -15.01 6.09
N LYS A 37 4.33 -14.78 5.83
CA LYS A 37 3.85 -13.78 4.87
C LYS A 37 2.51 -13.20 5.33
N ILE A 38 2.29 -11.92 5.02
CA ILE A 38 1.00 -11.26 5.12
C ILE A 38 0.61 -10.80 3.72
N GLY A 39 -0.59 -11.18 3.28
CA GLY A 39 -1.18 -10.70 2.03
C GLY A 39 -2.09 -9.51 2.31
N ILE A 40 -1.95 -8.45 1.51
CA ILE A 40 -2.84 -7.29 1.53
C ILE A 40 -3.69 -7.36 0.27
N ILE A 41 -5.01 -7.32 0.42
CA ILE A 41 -5.95 -7.35 -0.70
C ILE A 41 -6.68 -6.02 -0.72
N LEU A 42 -6.62 -5.34 -1.87
CA LEU A 42 -7.35 -4.10 -2.12
C LEU A 42 -8.65 -4.45 -2.85
N SER A 43 -9.74 -3.82 -2.43
CA SER A 43 -11.09 -4.03 -2.98
C SER A 43 -11.80 -2.69 -3.13
N ASN A 44 -12.83 -2.64 -3.98
CA ASN A 44 -13.59 -1.42 -4.33
C ASN A 44 -12.73 -0.36 -5.04
N PHE A 45 -12.20 -0.73 -6.20
CA PHE A 45 -11.49 0.21 -7.07
C PHE A 45 -12.44 1.24 -7.65
N VAL A 46 -12.00 2.49 -7.68
CA VAL A 46 -12.72 3.63 -8.25
C VAL A 46 -11.84 4.25 -9.35
N PRO A 47 -12.41 4.65 -10.51
CA PRO A 47 -11.64 5.34 -11.55
C PRO A 47 -10.93 6.58 -11.00
N ALA A 48 -9.68 6.81 -11.42
CA ALA A 48 -8.88 7.93 -10.93
C ALA A 48 -9.51 9.31 -11.21
N ASP A 49 -10.21 9.45 -12.33
CA ASP A 49 -10.94 10.66 -12.73
C ASP A 49 -12.23 10.89 -11.93
N HIS A 50 -12.80 9.84 -11.33
CA HIS A 50 -14.05 9.92 -10.59
C HIS A 50 -13.78 10.00 -9.09
N ARG A 51 -13.28 11.16 -8.64
CA ARG A 51 -13.07 11.45 -7.22
C ARG A 51 -14.14 12.39 -6.70
N GLN A 52 -15.07 11.85 -5.91
CA GLN A 52 -16.00 12.66 -5.14
C GLN A 52 -15.28 13.24 -3.93
N GLN A 53 -15.14 14.58 -3.89
CA GLN A 53 -14.65 15.25 -2.70
C GLN A 53 -15.72 15.17 -1.60
N GLY A 54 -15.33 14.72 -0.41
CA GLY A 54 -16.21 14.69 0.74
C GLY A 54 -16.34 16.09 1.34
N ILE A 55 -17.56 16.47 1.73
CA ILE A 55 -17.79 17.77 2.41
C ILE A 55 -17.08 17.82 3.78
N PHE A 56 -16.95 16.66 4.45
CA PHE A 56 -16.41 16.54 5.80
C PHE A 56 -15.14 15.67 5.88
N VAL A 57 -14.67 15.15 4.75
CA VAL A 57 -13.52 14.25 4.69
C VAL A 57 -12.47 14.89 3.81
N GLU A 58 -11.32 15.19 4.41
CA GLU A 58 -10.15 15.62 3.63
C GLU A 58 -9.81 14.55 2.58
N GLY A 59 -9.67 15.01 1.34
CA GLY A 59 -9.28 14.16 0.23
C GLY A 59 -7.90 13.52 0.44
N PRO A 60 -7.53 12.57 -0.43
CA PRO A 60 -6.19 11.99 -0.39
C PRO A 60 -5.13 13.08 -0.56
N ASN A 61 -3.98 12.91 0.10
CA ASN A 61 -2.92 13.91 0.03
C ASN A 61 -2.31 13.97 -1.38
N GLU A 62 -2.58 15.06 -2.10
CA GLU A 62 -2.14 15.25 -3.50
C GLU A 62 -0.62 15.18 -3.68
N ARG A 63 0.15 15.60 -2.67
CA ARG A 63 1.61 15.52 -2.69
C ARG A 63 2.06 14.06 -2.69
N LEU A 64 1.41 13.21 -1.91
CA LEU A 64 1.72 11.78 -1.84
C LEU A 64 1.31 11.04 -3.12
N LEU A 65 0.21 11.45 -3.75
CA LEU A 65 -0.21 10.92 -5.05
C LEU A 65 0.82 11.26 -6.13
N THR A 66 1.24 12.52 -6.20
CA THR A 66 2.27 12.98 -7.13
C THR A 66 3.59 12.24 -6.91
N LEU A 67 4.01 12.11 -5.65
CA LEU A 67 5.21 11.37 -5.27
C LEU A 67 5.14 9.91 -5.73
N SER A 68 4.02 9.23 -5.49
CA SER A 68 3.83 7.83 -5.90
C SER A 68 3.95 7.69 -7.41
N GLY A 69 3.34 8.58 -8.19
CA GLY A 69 3.47 8.59 -9.65
C GLY A 69 4.89 8.91 -10.16
N VAL A 70 5.70 9.66 -9.41
CA VAL A 70 7.13 9.86 -9.74
C VAL A 70 7.93 8.59 -9.46
N ILE A 71 7.72 7.95 -8.31
CA ILE A 71 8.37 6.69 -7.94
C ILE A 71 8.06 5.61 -8.98
N ASP A 72 6.79 5.48 -9.38
CA ASP A 72 6.36 4.50 -10.38
C ASP A 72 7.03 4.74 -11.73
N ARG A 73 7.12 5.99 -12.19
CA ARG A 73 7.84 6.34 -13.43
C ARG A 73 9.32 6.01 -13.35
N LEU A 74 9.95 6.26 -12.21
CA LEU A 74 11.37 5.95 -12.02
C LEU A 74 11.60 4.43 -12.04
N ASN A 75 10.75 3.66 -11.37
CA ASN A 75 10.78 2.20 -11.38
C ASN A 75 10.50 1.62 -12.78
N ALA A 76 9.61 2.25 -13.56
CA ALA A 76 9.38 1.84 -14.95
C ALA A 76 10.63 2.03 -15.82
N ARG A 77 11.40 3.11 -15.60
CA ARG A 77 12.59 3.44 -16.41
C ARG A 77 13.86 2.68 -16.00
N HIS A 78 14.09 2.52 -14.71
CA HIS A 78 15.37 2.00 -14.18
C HIS A 78 15.32 0.50 -13.81
N GLY A 79 14.17 -0.13 -14.03
CA GLY A 79 13.91 -1.51 -13.64
C GLY A 79 13.00 -1.60 -12.42
N ARG A 80 12.27 -2.71 -12.32
CA ARG A 80 11.26 -2.91 -11.29
C ARG A 80 11.85 -2.76 -9.89
N ASP A 81 11.15 -2.00 -9.05
CA ASP A 81 11.43 -1.92 -7.62
C ASP A 81 12.82 -1.34 -7.25
N ARG A 82 13.39 -0.47 -8.09
CA ARG A 82 14.66 0.22 -7.82
C ARG A 82 14.57 1.30 -6.75
N VAL A 83 13.46 2.03 -6.72
CA VAL A 83 13.14 2.99 -5.66
C VAL A 83 11.93 2.52 -4.90
N ARG A 84 12.10 2.45 -3.59
CA ARG A 84 11.18 1.88 -2.64
C ARG A 84 11.15 2.73 -1.39
N LEU A 85 10.13 2.54 -0.56
CA LEU A 85 10.09 3.14 0.76
C LEU A 85 11.15 2.49 1.64
N ALA A 86 11.86 3.29 2.45
CA ALA A 86 12.88 2.79 3.38
C ALA A 86 12.32 1.79 4.41
N SER A 87 11.02 1.85 4.69
CA SER A 87 10.32 0.89 5.54
C SER A 87 10.15 -0.50 4.89
N GLN A 88 10.26 -0.60 3.58
CA GLN A 88 10.22 -1.87 2.87
C GLN A 88 11.64 -2.46 2.86
N SER A 89 11.88 -3.44 3.73
CA SER A 89 13.14 -4.16 3.71
C SER A 89 13.33 -4.89 2.38
N PHE A 90 14.54 -4.81 1.82
CA PHE A 90 14.87 -5.48 0.57
C PHE A 90 15.75 -6.70 0.84
N THR A 91 15.19 -7.88 0.58
CA THR A 91 15.95 -9.13 0.54
C THR A 91 15.89 -9.68 -0.88
N PRO A 92 16.97 -9.60 -1.68
CA PRO A 92 16.97 -10.03 -3.09
C PRO A 92 16.65 -11.52 -3.29
N ASP A 93 16.83 -12.36 -2.26
CA ASP A 93 16.57 -13.81 -2.31
C ASP A 93 15.09 -14.20 -2.14
N TRP A 94 14.23 -13.28 -1.66
CA TRP A 94 12.79 -13.47 -1.58
C TRP A 94 12.15 -13.24 -2.96
N GLY A 95 12.52 -14.07 -3.92
CA GLY A 95 11.81 -14.18 -5.19
C GLY A 95 10.48 -14.90 -4.94
N HIS A 96 9.39 -14.36 -5.48
CA HIS A 96 8.15 -15.11 -5.71
C HIS A 96 8.53 -16.38 -6.51
N ARG A 97 8.75 -17.51 -5.84
CA ARG A 97 8.87 -18.81 -6.50
C ARG A 97 7.45 -19.23 -6.84
N SER A 98 6.95 -18.79 -7.99
CA SER A 98 5.79 -19.42 -8.60
C SER A 98 6.15 -20.87 -8.88
N CYS A 99 5.44 -21.80 -8.25
CA CYS A 99 5.45 -23.21 -8.63
C CYS A 99 4.93 -23.38 -10.06
#